data_AF-A0A9W3BTQ6-F1
#
_entry.id   AF-A0A9W3BTQ6-F1
#
_cell.length_a   1.000
_cell.length_b   1.000
_cell.length_c   1.000
_cell.angle_alpha   90.00
_cell.angle_beta   90.00
_cell.angle_gamma   90.00
#
_symmetry.space_group_name_H-M   'P 1'
#
loop_
_entity.id
_entity.type
_entity.pdbx_description
1 polymer ?
#
loop_
_entity_poly.entity_id
_entity_poly.type
_entity_poly.pdbx_seq_one_letter_code
_entity_poly.pdbx_strand_id
1 'polypeptide(L)'
;MAIDAYTQAIDFDPTDHTFFSNRSLCWLLLGQGEHALSDAKACRELKPDWPKACFREGAALRLLQRFDEAANAFYEGVLLSPESKELIDAFREAVDAGRKFHGKDKIKDKA
;
A
#
# COMPACT_ATOMS: atom_id res chain seq x y z
N MET A 1 -10.62 -19.39 4.25
CA MET A 1 -10.85 -17.99 3.80
C MET A 1 -9.87 -17.65 2.69
N ALA A 2 -10.05 -16.55 1.94
CA ALA A 2 -9.14 -16.20 0.84
C ALA A 2 -7.68 -16.06 1.30
N ILE A 3 -7.46 -15.53 2.51
CA ILE A 3 -6.14 -15.42 3.12
C ILE A 3 -5.48 -16.80 3.29
N ASP A 4 -6.20 -17.79 3.82
CA ASP A 4 -5.65 -19.15 4.01
C ASP A 4 -5.23 -19.78 2.67
N ALA A 5 -6.04 -19.55 1.63
CA ALA A 5 -5.73 -20.05 0.29
C ALA A 5 -4.48 -19.39 -0.29
N TYR A 6 -4.32 -18.07 -0.14
CA TYR A 6 -3.09 -17.40 -0.58
C TYR A 6 -1.88 -17.75 0.29
N THR A 7 -2.07 -18.01 1.58
CA THR A 7 -0.98 -18.52 2.44
C THR A 7 -0.49 -19.87 1.95
N GLN A 8 -1.40 -20.82 1.67
CA GLN A 8 -1.02 -22.11 1.09
C GLN A 8 -0.36 -21.97 -0.28
N ALA A 9 -0.83 -21.02 -1.12
CA ALA A 9 -0.22 -20.75 -2.42
C ALA A 9 1.22 -20.20 -2.27
N ILE A 10 1.46 -19.32 -1.30
CA ILE A 10 2.79 -18.78 -0.99
C ILE A 10 3.71 -19.86 -0.42
N ASP A 11 3.19 -20.74 0.44
CA ASP A 11 3.96 -21.87 0.96
C ASP A 11 4.37 -22.85 -0.15
N PHE A 12 3.53 -22.99 -1.18
CA PHE A 12 3.80 -23.83 -2.35
C PHE A 12 4.75 -23.17 -3.35
N ASP A 13 4.53 -21.89 -3.67
CA ASP A 13 5.39 -21.08 -4.54
C ASP A 13 5.56 -19.66 -3.97
N PRO A 14 6.66 -19.39 -3.25
CA PRO A 14 6.92 -18.09 -2.64
C PRO A 14 7.48 -17.06 -3.65
N THR A 15 7.61 -17.40 -4.92
CA THR A 15 8.20 -16.51 -5.94
C THR A 15 7.14 -15.80 -6.78
N ASP A 16 5.90 -16.27 -6.77
CA ASP A 16 4.79 -15.60 -7.43
C ASP A 16 4.29 -14.40 -6.59
N HIS A 17 4.81 -13.22 -6.94
CA HIS A 17 4.41 -11.93 -6.39
C HIS A 17 2.90 -11.66 -6.39
N THR A 18 2.11 -12.30 -7.28
CA THR A 18 0.67 -12.07 -7.36
C THR A 18 -0.07 -12.58 -6.13
N PHE A 19 0.41 -13.66 -5.49
CA PHE A 19 -0.19 -14.19 -4.26
C PHE A 19 -0.05 -13.19 -3.10
N PHE A 20 1.13 -12.59 -2.97
CA PHE A 20 1.36 -11.53 -1.98
C PHE A 20 0.49 -10.30 -2.23
N SER A 21 0.41 -9.81 -3.49
CA SER A 21 -0.47 -8.68 -3.83
C SER A 21 -1.95 -8.97 -3.51
N ASN A 22 -2.42 -10.20 -3.75
CA ASN A 22 -3.81 -10.56 -3.51
C ASN A 22 -4.09 -10.77 -2.00
N ARG A 23 -3.16 -11.39 -1.26
CA ARG A 23 -3.29 -11.52 0.20
C ARG A 23 -3.21 -10.16 0.91
N SER A 24 -2.35 -9.26 0.44
CA SER A 24 -2.30 -7.85 0.86
C SER A 24 -3.65 -7.16 0.71
N LEU A 25 -4.32 -7.34 -0.44
CA LEU A 25 -5.67 -6.80 -0.65
C LEU A 25 -6.68 -7.39 0.35
N CYS A 26 -6.64 -8.68 0.63
CA CYS A 26 -7.52 -9.29 1.64
C CYS A 26 -7.29 -8.66 3.02
N TRP A 27 -6.04 -8.45 3.42
CA TRP A 27 -5.71 -7.77 4.68
C TRP A 27 -6.22 -6.33 4.74
N LEU A 28 -6.11 -5.57 3.64
CA LEU A 28 -6.67 -4.22 3.53
C LEU A 28 -8.18 -4.21 3.79
N LEU A 29 -8.92 -5.14 3.17
CA LEU A 29 -10.37 -5.26 3.33
C LEU A 29 -10.78 -5.65 4.75
N LEU A 30 -9.89 -6.29 5.51
CA LEU A 30 -10.09 -6.61 6.93
C LEU A 30 -9.56 -5.53 7.89
N GLY A 31 -9.05 -4.41 7.39
CA GLY A 31 -8.46 -3.36 8.22
C GLY A 31 -7.11 -3.74 8.85
N GLN A 32 -6.47 -4.83 8.41
CA GLN A 32 -5.20 -5.32 8.95
C GLN A 32 -4.02 -4.69 8.20
N GLY A 33 -3.77 -3.41 8.46
CA GLY A 33 -2.78 -2.61 7.71
C GLY A 33 -1.35 -3.14 7.76
N GLU A 34 -0.88 -3.64 8.90
CA GLU A 34 0.51 -4.14 9.02
C GLU A 34 0.73 -5.43 8.21
N HIS A 35 -0.23 -6.35 8.24
CA HIS A 35 -0.18 -7.55 7.40
C HIS A 35 -0.25 -7.21 5.92
N ALA A 36 -1.11 -6.25 5.54
CA ALA A 36 -1.19 -5.75 4.18
C ALA A 36 0.14 -5.14 3.69
N LEU A 37 0.81 -4.37 4.56
CA LEU A 37 2.08 -3.72 4.26
C LEU A 37 3.21 -4.74 4.06
N SER A 38 3.28 -5.75 4.94
CA SER A 38 4.27 -6.83 4.82
C SER A 38 4.14 -7.55 3.48
N ASP A 39 2.93 -7.94 3.11
CA ASP A 39 2.68 -8.62 1.83
C ASP A 39 2.94 -7.70 0.63
N ALA A 40 2.59 -6.42 0.71
CA ALA A 40 2.86 -5.47 -0.36
C ALA A 40 4.36 -5.28 -0.62
N LYS A 41 5.17 -5.22 0.45
CA LYS A 41 6.63 -5.12 0.36
C LYS A 41 7.26 -6.37 -0.24
N ALA A 42 6.85 -7.56 0.22
CA ALA A 42 7.30 -8.83 -0.37
C ALA A 42 6.95 -8.90 -1.87
N CYS A 43 5.73 -8.51 -2.25
CA CYS A 43 5.33 -8.40 -3.65
C CYS A 43 6.25 -7.47 -4.46
N ARG A 44 6.63 -6.33 -3.89
CA ARG A 44 7.51 -5.34 -4.54
C ARG A 44 8.96 -5.81 -4.65
N GLU A 45 9.46 -6.53 -3.64
CA GLU A 45 10.80 -7.15 -3.68
C GLU A 45 10.89 -8.20 -4.79
N LEU A 46 9.84 -9.01 -4.97
CA LEU A 46 9.78 -10.03 -6.02
C LEU A 46 9.61 -9.43 -7.43
N LYS A 47 8.85 -8.32 -7.55
CA LYS A 47 8.58 -7.66 -8.83
C LYS A 47 8.61 -6.13 -8.70
N PRO A 48 9.80 -5.51 -8.75
CA PRO A 48 9.98 -4.08 -8.48
C PRO A 48 9.44 -3.15 -9.58
N ASP A 49 9.28 -3.66 -10.80
CA ASP A 49 8.75 -2.94 -11.97
C ASP A 49 7.23 -3.11 -12.13
N TRP A 50 6.52 -3.59 -11.10
CA TRP A 50 5.07 -3.74 -11.14
C TRP A 50 4.33 -2.65 -10.35
N PRO A 51 3.66 -1.70 -11.02
CA PRO A 51 3.02 -0.56 -10.36
C PRO A 51 1.97 -0.96 -9.31
N LYS A 52 1.34 -2.13 -9.47
CA LYS A 52 0.33 -2.63 -8.53
C LYS A 52 0.92 -2.94 -7.16
N ALA A 53 2.18 -3.35 -7.07
CA ALA A 53 2.86 -3.56 -5.79
C ALA A 53 3.00 -2.24 -5.02
N CYS A 54 3.43 -1.17 -5.71
CA CYS A 54 3.51 0.18 -5.16
C CYS A 54 2.13 0.69 -4.70
N PHE A 55 1.08 0.42 -5.46
CA PHE A 55 -0.28 0.76 -5.06
C PHE A 55 -0.73 0.02 -3.79
N ARG A 56 -0.44 -1.28 -3.66
CA ARG A 56 -0.76 -2.07 -2.45
C ARG A 56 -0.02 -1.52 -1.23
N GLU A 57 1.25 -1.18 -1.39
CA GLU A 57 2.09 -0.61 -0.32
C GLU A 57 1.53 0.75 0.13
N GLY A 58 1.25 1.66 -0.82
CA GLY A 58 0.65 2.95 -0.51
C GLY A 58 -0.73 2.84 0.15
N ALA A 59 -1.57 1.89 -0.29
CA ALA A 59 -2.87 1.65 0.33
C ALA A 59 -2.76 1.14 1.78
N ALA A 60 -1.79 0.26 2.06
CA ALA A 60 -1.54 -0.25 3.40
C ALA A 60 -1.00 0.84 4.33
N LEU A 61 -0.05 1.64 3.86
CA LEU A 61 0.48 2.80 4.61
C LEU A 61 -0.60 3.83 4.89
N ARG A 62 -1.50 4.10 3.94
CA ARG A 62 -2.63 5.00 4.12
C ARG A 62 -3.60 4.50 5.19
N LEU A 63 -3.87 3.19 5.23
CA LEU A 63 -4.70 2.57 6.27
C LEU A 63 -4.05 2.71 7.66
N LEU A 64 -2.71 2.63 7.72
CA LEU A 64 -1.91 2.86 8.94
C LEU A 64 -1.70 4.35 9.26
N GLN A 65 -2.33 5.27 8.52
CA GLN A 65 -2.16 6.72 8.68
C GLN A 65 -0.73 7.24 8.48
N ARG A 66 0.13 6.45 7.82
CA ARG A 66 1.50 6.81 7.43
C ARG A 66 1.49 7.51 6.08
N PHE A 67 0.88 8.69 6.04
CA PHE A 67 0.51 9.37 4.79
C PHE A 67 1.70 9.80 3.92
N ASP A 68 2.80 10.24 4.53
CA ASP A 68 3.99 10.64 3.77
C ASP A 68 4.64 9.44 3.06
N GLU A 69 4.76 8.31 3.76
CA GLU A 69 5.26 7.08 3.17
C GLU A 69 4.29 6.54 2.10
N ALA A 70 2.99 6.64 2.33
CA ALA A 70 1.98 6.26 1.34
C ALA A 70 2.12 7.09 0.05
N ALA A 71 2.32 8.40 0.17
CA ALA A 71 2.53 9.28 -0.97
C ALA A 71 3.80 8.89 -1.74
N ASN A 72 4.90 8.57 -1.05
CA ASN A 72 6.12 8.11 -1.70
C ASN A 72 5.90 6.80 -2.48
N ALA A 73 5.24 5.81 -1.87
CA ALA A 73 4.94 4.55 -2.55
C ALA A 73 4.06 4.75 -3.80
N PHE A 74 3.01 5.58 -3.71
CA PHE A 74 2.19 5.89 -4.88
C PHE A 74 2.97 6.64 -5.96
N TYR A 75 3.84 7.59 -5.57
CA TYR A 75 4.67 8.33 -6.52
C TYR A 75 5.63 7.40 -7.28
N GLU A 76 6.27 6.46 -6.60
CA GLU A 76 7.11 5.45 -7.25
C GLU A 76 6.29 4.58 -8.23
N GLY A 77 5.04 4.26 -7.88
CA GLY A 77 4.11 3.62 -8.82
C GLY A 77 3.80 4.49 -10.05
N VAL A 78 3.60 5.81 -9.87
CA VAL A 78 3.40 6.76 -10.98
C VAL A 78 4.63 6.81 -11.89
N LEU A 79 5.85 6.71 -11.34
CA LEU A 79 7.07 6.64 -12.16
C LEU A 79 7.11 5.38 -13.06
N LEU A 80 6.51 4.28 -12.61
CA LEU A 80 6.43 3.03 -13.38
C LEU A 80 5.28 3.03 -14.39
N SER A 81 4.17 3.71 -14.11
CA SER A 81 3.01 3.85 -15.01
C SER A 81 2.42 5.26 -14.93
N PRO A 82 3.01 6.23 -15.66
CA PRO A 82 2.61 7.65 -15.60
C PRO A 82 1.19 7.92 -16.13
N GLU A 83 0.64 7.02 -16.93
CA GLU A 83 -0.72 7.08 -17.47
C GLU A 83 -1.78 6.52 -16.50
N SER A 84 -1.37 5.88 -15.41
CA SER A 84 -2.29 5.33 -14.42
C SER A 84 -2.95 6.44 -13.61
N LYS A 85 -4.17 6.78 -14.01
CA LYS A 85 -5.02 7.72 -13.26
C LYS A 85 -5.23 7.29 -11.82
N GLU A 86 -5.38 5.99 -11.56
CA GLU A 86 -5.57 5.43 -10.22
C GLU A 86 -4.38 5.76 -9.30
N LEU A 87 -3.14 5.61 -9.79
CA LEU A 87 -1.93 5.94 -9.02
C LEU A 87 -1.77 7.45 -8.80
N ILE A 88 -2.07 8.26 -9.82
CA ILE A 88 -2.02 9.73 -9.71
C ILE A 88 -3.03 10.22 -8.68
N ASP A 89 -4.26 9.73 -8.72
CA ASP A 89 -5.31 10.13 -7.80
C ASP A 89 -4.97 9.66 -6.37
N ALA A 90 -4.50 8.41 -6.20
CA ALA A 90 -4.07 7.90 -4.91
C ALA A 90 -2.89 8.69 -4.30
N PHE A 91 -1.91 9.08 -5.11
CA PHE A 91 -0.80 9.94 -4.68
C PHE A 91 -1.32 11.29 -4.16
N ARG A 92 -2.18 11.96 -4.93
CA ARG A 92 -2.78 13.26 -4.55
C ARG A 92 -3.58 13.15 -3.26
N GLU A 93 -4.41 12.11 -3.14
CA GLU A 93 -5.18 11.85 -1.93
C GLU A 93 -4.29 11.62 -0.71
N ALA A 94 -3.18 10.88 -0.84
CA ALA A 94 -2.24 10.66 0.24
C ALA A 94 -1.56 11.96 0.69
N VAL A 95 -1.11 12.80 -0.24
CA VAL A 95 -0.52 14.12 0.05
C VAL A 95 -1.52 15.01 0.79
N ASP A 96 -2.77 15.08 0.33
CA ASP A 96 -3.80 15.91 0.96
C ASP A 96 -4.19 15.37 2.34
N ALA A 97 -4.21 14.05 2.52
CA ALA A 97 -4.42 13.43 3.83
C ALA A 97 -3.30 13.78 4.80
N GLY A 98 -2.03 13.68 4.39
CA GLY A 98 -0.87 14.04 5.20
C GLY A 98 -0.89 15.51 5.65
N ARG A 99 -1.21 16.43 4.72
CA ARG A 99 -1.37 17.87 5.05
C ARG A 99 -2.45 18.09 6.12
N LYS A 100 -3.60 17.44 5.98
CA LYS A 100 -4.71 17.55 6.95
C LYS A 100 -4.35 16.92 8.29
N PHE A 101 -3.62 15.82 8.30
CA PHE A 101 -3.17 15.14 9.51
C PHE A 101 -2.22 16.02 10.33
N HIS A 102 -1.14 16.50 9.71
CA HIS A 102 -0.20 17.43 10.34
C HIS A 102 -0.83 18.76 10.77
N GLY A 103 -1.83 19.23 10.01
CA GLY A 103 -2.59 20.43 10.38
C GLY A 103 -3.41 20.25 11.67
N LYS A 104 -3.93 19.05 11.93
CA LYS A 104 -4.72 18.74 13.14
C LYS A 104 -3.84 18.52 14.37
N ASP A 105 -2.68 17.87 14.22
CA ASP A 105 -1.77 17.63 15.34
C ASP A 105 -1.24 18.95 15.92
N LYS A 106 -0.89 19.92 15.05
CA LYS A 106 -0.47 21.27 15.47
C LYS A 106 -1.55 22.06 16.23
N ILE A 107 -2.83 21.71 16.10
CA ILE A 107 -3.92 22.35 16.83
C ILE A 107 -4.06 21.70 18.23
N LYS A 108 -3.85 20.38 18.34
CA LYS A 108 -3.90 19.67 19.62
C LYS A 108 -2.76 20.08 20.57
N ASP A 109 -1.56 20.31 20.04
CA ASP A 109 -0.40 20.71 20.85
C ASP A 109 -0.46 22.16 21.38
N LYS A 110 -1.44 22.95 20.95
CA LYS A 110 -1.63 24.35 21.36
C LYS A 110 -2.84 24.58 22.28
N ALA A 111 -3.56 23.52 22.64
CA ALA A 111 -4.77 23.57 23.47
C ALA A 111 -4.49 23.14 24.92
#